data_AF-A0A349WHX7-F1
#
_entry.id   AF-A0A349WHX7-F1
#
_cell.length_a   1.000
_cell.length_b   1.000
_cell.length_c   1.000
_cell.angle_alpha   90.00
_cell.angle_beta   90.00
_cell.angle_gamma   90.00
#
_symmetry.space_group_name_H-M   'P 1'
#
loop_
_entity.id
_entity.type
_entity.pdbx_description
1 polymer ?
#
loop_
_entity_poly.entity_id
_entity_poly.type
_entity_poly.pdbx_seq_one_letter_code
_entity_poly.pdbx_strand_id
1 'polypeptide(L)'
;LLVGTDSTKKEREEYKERIKSNPRDFIAQPIVSLSRHPTIFEDSIEGRHVDLRPFILYGKDIDIVPGGLTRVALRKDSLVVNSSQGGGSKDTWVLEN
;
A
#
# COMPACT_ATOMS: atom_id res chain seq x y z
N LEU A 1 -10.56 -2.81 5.42
CA LEU A 1 -9.58 -1.80 5.91
C LEU A 1 -10.37 -0.53 6.24
N LEU A 2 -10.00 0.20 7.28
CA LEU A 2 -10.56 1.52 7.60
C LEU A 2 -9.41 2.52 7.67
N VAL A 3 -9.51 3.63 6.92
CA VAL A 3 -8.58 4.75 7.04
C VAL A 3 -9.25 5.82 7.90
N GLY A 4 -8.79 6.01 9.13
CA GLY A 4 -9.51 6.82 10.12
C GLY A 4 -9.80 8.26 9.68
N THR A 5 -8.86 8.90 8.98
CA THR A 5 -9.00 10.27 8.46
C THR A 5 -9.91 10.39 7.24
N ASP A 6 -10.11 9.30 6.50
CA ASP A 6 -10.91 9.24 5.27
C ASP A 6 -12.17 8.37 5.48
N SER A 7 -12.76 8.46 6.68
CA SER A 7 -13.93 7.66 7.06
C SER A 7 -15.02 8.50 7.73
N THR A 8 -16.26 8.10 7.50
CA THR A 8 -17.43 8.71 8.13
C THR A 8 -17.55 8.28 9.61
N LYS A 9 -18.39 8.98 10.37
CA LYS A 9 -18.72 8.56 11.75
C LYS A 9 -19.40 7.20 11.77
N LYS A 10 -20.29 6.93 10.80
CA LYS A 10 -21.03 5.67 10.69
C LYS A 10 -20.09 4.48 10.47
N GLU A 11 -19.19 4.59 9.49
CA GLU A 11 -18.20 3.52 9.20
C GLU A 11 -17.30 3.25 10.40
N ARG A 12 -16.90 4.29 11.15
CA ARG A 12 -16.11 4.13 12.37
C ARG A 12 -16.84 3.35 13.45
N GLU A 13 -18.13 3.61 13.68
CA GLU A 13 -18.89 2.84 14.67
C GLU A 13 -19.14 1.40 14.21
N GLU A 14 -19.42 1.17 12.93
CA GLU A 14 -19.52 -0.19 12.38
C GLU A 14 -18.19 -0.96 12.54
N TYR A 15 -17.06 -0.31 12.28
CA TYR A 15 -15.75 -0.92 12.46
C TYR A 15 -15.40 -1.19 13.92
N LYS A 16 -15.81 -0.31 14.84
CA LYS A 16 -15.62 -0.50 16.28
C LYS A 16 -16.34 -1.75 16.77
N GLU A 17 -17.58 -1.96 16.36
CA GLU A 17 -18.32 -3.17 16.75
C GLU A 17 -17.68 -4.44 16.16
N ARG A 18 -17.15 -4.37 14.92
CA ARG A 18 -16.36 -5.47 14.33
C ARG A 18 -15.06 -5.77 15.09
N ILE A 19 -14.35 -4.73 15.55
CA ILE A 19 -13.13 -4.90 16.35
C ILE A 19 -13.48 -5.54 17.69
N LYS A 20 -14.56 -5.11 18.34
CA LYS A 20 -14.99 -5.69 19.62
C LYS A 20 -15.40 -7.14 19.50
N SER A 21 -16.03 -7.55 18.40
CA SER A 21 -16.51 -8.92 18.23
C SER A 21 -15.38 -9.93 18.03
N ASN A 22 -14.27 -9.54 17.39
CA ASN A 22 -13.06 -10.37 17.32
C ASN A 22 -11.77 -9.52 17.27
N PRO A 23 -11.27 -9.02 18.42
CA PRO A 23 -10.17 -8.05 18.43
C PRO A 23 -8.85 -8.61 17.92
N ARG A 24 -8.64 -9.93 17.96
CA ARG A 24 -7.40 -10.57 17.49
C ARG A 24 -7.22 -10.51 15.98
N ASP A 25 -8.28 -10.28 15.21
CA ASP A 25 -8.23 -10.19 13.75
C ASP A 25 -7.80 -8.81 13.25
N PHE A 26 -7.58 -7.85 14.15
CA PHE A 26 -7.31 -6.46 13.81
C PHE A 26 -5.97 -6.00 14.35
N ILE A 27 -5.29 -5.19 13.55
CA ILE A 27 -4.15 -4.37 13.96
C ILE A 27 -4.45 -2.91 13.62
N ALA A 28 -3.78 -2.01 14.33
CA ALA A 28 -3.82 -0.58 14.04
C ALA A 28 -2.41 -0.04 13.92
N GLN A 29 -2.23 0.94 13.04
CA GLN A 29 -0.99 1.67 12.87
C GLN A 29 -1.31 3.16 12.66
N PRO A 30 -0.40 4.07 13.06
CA PRO A 30 -0.48 5.47 12.64
C PRO A 30 -0.52 5.58 11.12
N ILE A 31 -1.13 6.65 10.61
CA ILE A 31 -1.09 6.92 9.17
C ILE A 31 0.33 7.36 8.80
N VAL A 32 0.92 6.64 7.85
CA VAL A 32 2.22 6.98 7.27
C VAL A 32 1.99 7.73 5.96
N SER A 33 2.72 8.82 5.77
CA SER A 33 2.76 9.52 4.49
C SER A 33 3.55 8.69 3.47
N LEU A 34 2.86 7.87 2.69
CA LEU A 34 3.47 7.09 1.63
C LEU A 34 4.04 8.01 0.54
N SER A 35 5.21 7.65 0.01
CA SER A 35 5.78 8.34 -1.15
C SER A 35 4.85 8.24 -2.36
N ARG A 36 4.93 9.23 -3.25
CA ARG A 36 4.15 9.27 -4.49
C ARG A 36 5.08 9.13 -5.69
N HIS A 37 4.69 8.33 -6.67
CA HIS A 37 5.39 8.17 -7.93
C HIS A 37 4.51 8.64 -9.10
N PRO A 38 5.07 9.31 -10.13
CA PRO A 38 4.34 9.64 -11.35
C PRO A 38 3.64 8.41 -11.94
N THR A 39 2.35 8.56 -12.21
CA THR A 39 1.50 7.51 -12.77
C THR A 39 0.59 8.12 -13.82
N ILE A 40 0.59 7.49 -15.00
CA ILE A 40 -0.31 7.87 -16.09
C ILE A 40 -1.70 7.37 -15.72
N PHE A 41 -2.66 8.29 -15.72
CA PHE A 41 -4.07 7.99 -15.50
C PHE A 41 -4.89 8.79 -16.52
N GLU A 42 -5.55 8.08 -17.43
CA GLU A 42 -6.26 8.67 -18.57
C GLU A 42 -5.34 9.66 -19.31
N ASP A 43 -5.77 10.93 -19.39
CA ASP A 43 -5.05 11.99 -20.11
C ASP A 43 -4.12 12.81 -19.21
N SER A 44 -3.76 12.30 -18.03
CA SER A 44 -2.97 13.04 -17.03
C SER A 44 -1.83 12.22 -16.44
N ILE A 45 -0.77 12.91 -15.99
CA ILE A 45 0.27 12.33 -15.16
C ILE A 45 0.11 12.93 -13.77
N GLU A 46 -0.24 12.08 -12.80
CA GLU A 46 -0.42 12.49 -11.42
C GLU A 46 0.40 11.63 -10.47
N GLY A 47 0.75 12.20 -9.31
CA GLY A 47 1.37 11.43 -8.23
C GLY A 47 0.38 10.41 -7.65
N ARG A 48 0.78 9.16 -7.53
CA ARG A 48 0.02 8.10 -6.85
C ARG A 48 0.87 7.44 -5.77
N HIS A 49 0.25 7.05 -4.67
CA HIS A 49 0.96 6.37 -3.59
C HIS A 49 1.46 5.01 -4.06
N VAL A 50 2.71 4.71 -3.72
CA VAL A 50 3.35 3.43 -4.06
C VAL A 50 3.90 2.77 -2.81
N ASP A 51 4.01 1.46 -2.86
CA ASP A 51 4.84 0.70 -1.93
C ASP A 51 5.75 -0.27 -2.68
N LEU A 52 6.84 -0.65 -2.02
CA LEU A 52 7.86 -1.53 -2.58
C LEU A 52 7.97 -2.78 -1.73
N ARG A 53 7.92 -3.94 -2.38
CA ARG A 53 8.19 -5.24 -1.80
C ARG A 53 9.49 -5.81 -2.40
N PRO A 54 10.65 -5.63 -1.73
CA PRO A 54 11.87 -6.34 -2.12
C PRO A 54 11.77 -7.81 -1.73
N PHE A 55 12.66 -8.63 -2.31
CA PHE A 55 12.77 -10.05 -1.99
C PHE A 55 14.16 -10.32 -1.42
N ILE A 56 14.16 -10.82 -0.19
CA ILE A 56 15.37 -11.19 0.55
C ILE A 56 15.44 -12.71 0.53
N LEU A 57 16.55 -13.26 0.03
CA LEU A 57 16.82 -14.69 -0.04
C LEU A 57 17.75 -15.06 1.12
N TYR A 58 17.32 -16.05 1.91
CA TYR A 58 18.07 -16.53 3.07
C TYR A 58 18.49 -17.99 2.86
N GLY A 59 19.79 -18.26 2.94
CA GLY A 59 20.36 -19.60 2.85
C GLY A 59 21.68 -19.68 3.60
N LYS A 60 22.75 -20.15 2.95
CA LYS A 60 24.12 -20.06 3.51
C LYS A 60 24.51 -18.60 3.76
N ASP A 61 24.11 -17.73 2.85
CA ASP A 61 24.32 -16.29 2.88
C ASP A 61 22.95 -15.58 2.77
N ILE A 62 22.94 -14.27 3.07
CA ILE A 62 21.77 -13.41 2.90
C ILE A 62 21.99 -12.58 1.64
N ASP A 63 21.04 -12.64 0.70
CA ASP A 63 21.11 -11.91 -0.56
C ASP A 63 19.82 -11.14 -0.82
N ILE A 64 19.92 -10.00 -1.51
CA ILE A 64 18.80 -9.14 -1.88
C ILE A 64 18.81 -9.01 -3.39
N VAL A 65 17.75 -9.47 -4.04
CA VAL A 65 17.60 -9.32 -5.49
C VAL A 65 17.55 -7.83 -5.84
N PRO A 66 18.32 -7.33 -6.82
CA PRO A 66 18.30 -5.93 -7.25
C PRO A 66 16.99 -5.63 -8.03
N GLY A 67 15.88 -5.57 -7.30
CA GLY A 67 14.54 -5.38 -7.84
C GLY A 67 13.48 -5.60 -6.77
N GLY A 68 12.23 -5.69 -7.21
CA GLY A 68 11.09 -5.93 -6.32
C GLY A 68 9.75 -5.71 -7.00
N LEU A 69 8.68 -5.99 -6.26
CA LEU A 69 7.34 -5.66 -6.69
C LEU A 69 6.97 -4.26 -6.18
N THR A 70 6.86 -3.29 -7.09
CA THR A 70 6.26 -2.00 -6.76
C THR A 70 4.76 -2.08 -7.02
N ARG A 71 3.94 -1.70 -6.04
CA ARG A 71 2.49 -1.55 -6.20
C ARG A 71 2.10 -0.09 -6.18
N VAL A 72 1.00 0.24 -6.86
CA VAL A 72 0.50 1.61 -6.98
C VAL A 72 -1.00 1.66 -6.69
N ALA A 73 -1.42 2.61 -5.84
CA ALA A 73 -2.83 2.91 -5.64
C ALA A 73 -3.35 3.70 -6.84
N LEU A 74 -4.25 3.13 -7.66
CA LEU A 74 -4.73 3.81 -8.87
C LEU A 74 -5.77 4.89 -8.56
N ARG A 75 -6.57 4.69 -7.51
CA ARG A 75 -7.51 5.70 -7.01
C ARG A 75 -6.73 6.88 -6.43
N LYS A 76 -7.06 8.09 -6.89
CA LYS A 76 -6.47 9.34 -6.44
C LYS A 76 -6.51 9.45 -4.91
N ASP A 77 -5.35 9.80 -4.34
CA ASP A 77 -5.10 9.98 -2.90
C ASP A 77 -5.42 8.77 -2.00
N SER A 78 -5.69 7.60 -2.59
CA SER A 78 -5.88 6.37 -1.83
C SER A 78 -4.54 5.85 -1.29
N LEU A 79 -4.56 5.41 -0.03
CA LEU A 79 -3.44 4.70 0.60
C LEU A 79 -3.50 3.18 0.35
N VAL A 80 -4.50 2.70 -0.39
CA VAL A 80 -4.75 1.28 -0.61
C VAL A 80 -4.09 0.84 -1.91
N VAL A 81 -2.95 0.17 -1.79
CA VAL A 81 -2.19 -0.37 -2.94
C VAL A 81 -2.54 -1.84 -3.27
N ASN A 82 -3.49 -2.44 -2.55
CA ASN A 82 -3.83 -3.85 -2.73
C ASN A 82 -4.54 -4.09 -4.07
N SER A 83 -4.11 -5.10 -4.83
CA SER A 83 -4.64 -5.41 -6.16
C SER A 83 -6.12 -5.76 -6.15
N SER A 84 -6.59 -6.44 -5.09
CA SER A 84 -8.01 -6.76 -4.91
C SER A 84 -8.92 -5.54 -4.73
N GLN A 85 -8.35 -4.35 -4.54
CA GLN A 85 -9.07 -3.09 -4.35
C GLN A 85 -8.66 -2.02 -5.37
N GLY A 86 -8.21 -2.44 -6.56
CA GLY A 86 -7.84 -1.52 -7.65
C GLY A 86 -6.39 -1.03 -7.59
N GLY A 87 -5.51 -1.75 -6.91
CA GLY A 87 -4.07 -1.54 -6.99
C GLY A 87 -3.48 -2.07 -8.30
N GLY A 88 -2.57 -1.30 -8.89
CA GLY A 88 -1.73 -1.72 -10.02
C GLY A 88 -0.32 -2.12 -9.58
N SER A 89 0.51 -2.51 -10.53
CA SER A 89 1.94 -2.76 -10.32
C SER A 89 2.79 -1.89 -11.25
N LYS A 90 4.03 -1.63 -10.83
CA LYS A 90 5.08 -1.01 -11.63
C LYS A 90 6.32 -1.88 -11.59
N ASP A 91 7.11 -1.82 -12.66
CA ASP A 91 8.45 -2.38 -12.66
C ASP A 91 9.34 -1.56 -11.70
N THR A 92 10.32 -2.23 -11.08
CA THR A 92 11.23 -1.61 -10.10
C THR A 92 12.65 -1.70 -10.63
N TRP A 93 13.20 -0.57 -11.05
CA TRP A 93 14.57 -0.51 -11.56
C TRP A 93 15.54 -0.13 -10.45
N VAL A 94 16.54 -0.98 -10.24
CA VAL A 94 17.71 -0.71 -9.41
C VAL A 94 18.89 -0.51 -10.36
N LEU A 95 19.48 0.68 -10.35
CA LEU A 95 20.58 1.01 -11.26
C LEU A 95 21.90 0.46 -10.71
N GLU A 96 22.77 -0.01 -11.61
CA GLU A 96 24.16 -0.32 -11.27
C GLU A 96 24.94 0.98 -11.06
N ASN A 97 25.90 0.95 -10.13
CA ASN A 97 26.82 2.07 -9.84
C ASN A 97 28.09 1.95 -10.66
#